data_AF-A0AAV3XYB9-F1
#
_entry.id   AF-A0AAV3XYB9-F1
#
_cell.length_a   1.000
_cell.length_b   1.000
_cell.length_c   1.000
_cell.angle_alpha   90.00
_cell.angle_beta   90.00
_cell.angle_gamma   90.00
#
_symmetry.space_group_name_H-M   'P 1'
#
loop_
_entity.id
_entity.type
_entity.pdbx_description
1 polymer ?
#
loop_
_entity_poly.entity_id
_entity_poly.type
_entity_poly.pdbx_seq_one_letter_code
_entity_poly.pdbx_strand_id
1 'polypeptide(L)'
;MPRNKSINPVFIVLFVIRSFNFVGSLHGNHGDDDDDDDDDDDDDDDDDDDDDDDDDDGGGDGGDDDDSGLAQYVPDRSSGGSDHWALSESSVISTTKKSLDREKRDEHALEVTISDRGNPPLSSTTRVVIKVVDENDNKPVFIDRIRTITAFASNHSGSEDIFVYRVVAFDVDEGRNAEITYLLKNPRKSQFRVDPKTGKIYSKTDLEAGQTFDLQIKAVDGGITPRRTQIQFYVQIKSRSSESSRRPPPTFPSNLYRETITESDTPGRLILLLQAQYPERDTLRYSIVGEYHCSLTSGHY
;
A
#
# COMPACT_ATOMS: atom_id res chain seq x y z
N MET A 1 14.95 -42.13 -5.95
CA MET A 1 14.77 -40.94 -6.81
C MET A 1 14.99 -39.70 -5.97
N PRO A 2 15.93 -38.80 -6.31
CA PRO A 2 16.06 -37.52 -5.62
C PRO A 2 14.91 -36.59 -6.04
N ARG A 3 14.31 -35.86 -5.09
CA ARG A 3 13.28 -34.86 -5.40
C ARG A 3 13.94 -33.65 -6.05
N ASN A 4 13.41 -33.21 -7.20
CA ASN A 4 13.90 -32.02 -7.90
C ASN A 4 13.61 -30.79 -7.03
N LYS A 5 14.63 -30.22 -6.38
CA LYS A 5 14.48 -28.99 -5.59
C LYS A 5 14.31 -27.83 -6.55
N SER A 6 13.11 -27.25 -6.61
CA SER A 6 12.86 -26.03 -7.37
C SER A 6 13.77 -24.90 -6.86
N ILE A 7 14.78 -24.53 -7.64
CA ILE A 7 15.70 -23.44 -7.33
C ILE A 7 14.97 -22.12 -7.60
N ASN A 8 14.74 -21.34 -6.55
CA ASN A 8 14.20 -19.99 -6.68
C ASN A 8 15.36 -18.99 -6.85
N PRO A 9 15.42 -18.23 -7.96
CA PRO A 9 16.34 -17.11 -8.05
C PRO A 9 16.01 -16.09 -6.96
N VAL A 10 17.05 -15.62 -6.28
CA VAL A 10 16.98 -14.50 -5.32
C VAL A 10 17.08 -13.19 -6.11
N PHE A 11 16.51 -12.11 -5.58
CA PHE A 11 16.52 -10.78 -6.20
C PHE A 11 16.74 -9.72 -5.11
N ILE A 12 17.32 -8.57 -5.45
CA ILE A 12 17.18 -7.36 -4.61
C ILE A 12 15.94 -6.59 -5.07
N VAL A 13 15.09 -6.32 -4.09
CA VAL A 13 13.92 -5.46 -4.15
C VAL A 13 14.25 -4.29 -3.22
N LEU A 14 14.53 -3.11 -3.77
CA LEU A 14 14.84 -1.93 -2.95
C LEU A 14 13.55 -1.27 -2.49
N PHE A 15 13.47 -1.01 -1.18
CA PHE A 15 12.34 -0.36 -0.54
C PHE A 15 12.76 0.97 0.09
N VAL A 16 11.87 1.95 0.10
CA VAL A 16 11.98 3.11 1.00
C VAL A 16 11.83 2.61 2.44
N ILE A 17 12.65 3.14 3.36
CA ILE A 17 12.60 2.81 4.79
C ILE A 17 12.56 4.15 5.56
N ARG A 18 11.64 4.31 6.51
CA ARG A 18 11.70 5.41 7.49
C ARG A 18 12.49 4.96 8.70
N SER A 19 13.51 5.73 9.07
CA SER A 19 14.15 5.63 10.38
C SER A 19 13.19 6.17 11.44
N PHE A 20 12.66 5.29 12.30
CA PHE A 20 11.95 5.70 13.51
C PHE A 20 12.97 6.06 14.59
N ASN A 21 13.14 7.35 14.87
CA ASN A 21 13.81 7.81 16.09
C ASN A 21 12.87 7.57 17.27
N PHE A 22 13.07 6.49 18.01
CA PHE A 22 12.30 6.18 19.21
C PHE A 22 12.81 7.02 20.39
N VAL A 23 12.13 8.14 20.68
CA VAL A 23 12.34 8.90 21.92
C VAL A 23 11.53 8.21 23.02
N GLY A 24 12.12 7.18 23.63
CA GLY A 24 11.53 6.50 24.79
C GLY A 24 11.70 7.33 26.05
N SER A 25 10.63 8.01 26.49
CA SER A 25 10.55 8.53 27.86
C SER A 25 10.18 7.40 28.81
N LEU A 26 11.12 7.03 29.69
CA LEU A 26 10.89 6.04 30.74
C LEU A 26 10.07 6.67 31.87
N HIS A 27 8.78 6.33 31.95
CA HIS A 27 8.05 6.47 33.20
C HIS A 27 8.52 5.40 34.18
N GLY A 28 9.16 5.82 35.27
CA GLY A 28 9.40 4.95 36.43
C GLY A 28 8.17 4.91 37.32
N ASN A 29 7.83 3.73 37.84
CA ASN A 29 6.76 3.54 38.81
C ASN A 29 7.26 2.68 39.99
N HIS A 30 7.34 3.30 41.16
CA HIS A 30 7.37 2.79 42.54
C HIS A 30 6.87 4.01 43.35
N GLY A 31 5.90 3.90 44.23
CA GLY A 31 6.05 3.18 45.50
C GLY A 31 6.59 4.18 46.54
N ASP A 32 6.02 4.34 47.73
CA ASP A 32 5.01 3.56 48.44
C ASP A 32 4.30 4.48 49.49
N ASP A 33 3.41 3.94 50.33
CA ASP A 33 3.06 4.38 51.70
C ASP A 33 2.35 5.77 51.87
N ASP A 34 1.50 6.06 52.88
CA ASP A 34 0.84 5.27 53.96
C ASP A 34 -0.25 6.17 54.62
N ASP A 35 -1.12 5.59 55.48
CA ASP A 35 -1.85 6.22 56.63
C ASP A 35 -2.80 7.43 56.35
N ASP A 36 -3.62 8.00 57.26
CA ASP A 36 -4.33 7.62 58.52
C ASP A 36 -5.36 8.78 58.73
N ASP A 37 -6.57 8.66 59.30
CA ASP A 37 -7.65 7.66 59.29
C ASP A 37 -8.96 8.47 59.61
N ASP A 38 -10.07 7.89 60.12
CA ASP A 38 -11.16 8.55 60.91
C ASP A 38 -12.10 9.58 60.17
N ASP A 39 -13.35 9.89 60.56
CA ASP A 39 -14.29 9.34 61.55
C ASP A 39 -15.75 9.79 61.22
N ASP A 40 -16.71 8.99 61.68
CA ASP A 40 -17.99 9.33 62.33
C ASP A 40 -19.18 10.04 61.61
N ASP A 41 -20.36 9.39 61.74
CA ASP A 41 -21.61 9.86 62.39
C ASP A 41 -22.31 11.15 61.88
N ASP A 42 -23.63 11.33 61.99
CA ASP A 42 -24.79 10.50 62.38
C ASP A 42 -26.07 11.28 61.95
N ASP A 43 -27.26 10.66 62.09
CA ASP A 43 -28.56 11.31 62.41
C ASP A 43 -29.14 12.40 61.44
N ASP A 44 -30.45 12.67 61.35
CA ASP A 44 -31.71 11.98 61.68
C ASP A 44 -32.87 12.79 61.04
N ASP A 45 -34.09 12.22 61.00
CA ASP A 45 -35.41 12.89 61.14
C ASP A 45 -35.83 14.05 60.17
N ASP A 46 -37.11 14.34 59.89
CA ASP A 46 -38.40 13.61 59.93
C ASP A 46 -39.46 14.49 59.20
N ASP A 47 -40.67 13.93 58.97
CA ASP A 47 -42.01 14.57 59.03
C ASP A 47 -42.31 15.86 58.19
N ASP A 48 -43.27 15.82 57.25
CA ASP A 48 -44.71 16.21 57.42
C ASP A 48 -44.96 17.64 56.84
N ASP A 49 -46.14 18.11 56.40
CA ASP A 49 -47.41 17.50 55.94
C ASP A 49 -48.17 18.58 55.09
N ASP A 50 -49.39 18.25 54.64
CA ASP A 50 -50.51 19.16 54.31
C ASP A 50 -50.47 20.09 53.05
N ASP A 51 -51.27 19.69 52.04
CA ASP A 51 -52.45 20.38 51.49
C ASP A 51 -52.57 21.92 51.50
N ASP A 52 -52.92 22.50 50.33
CA ASP A 52 -54.20 23.23 50.16
C ASP A 52 -54.54 23.49 48.68
N ASP A 53 -55.82 23.41 48.32
CA ASP A 53 -56.39 23.73 47.00
C ASP A 53 -56.47 25.25 46.75
N ASP A 54 -56.38 25.69 45.49
CA ASP A 54 -57.18 26.83 45.00
C ASP A 54 -57.26 26.85 43.46
N ASP A 55 -58.49 26.75 42.92
CA ASP A 55 -58.81 26.97 41.51
C ASP A 55 -58.83 28.49 41.21
N ASP A 56 -58.15 28.96 40.15
CA ASP A 56 -58.54 30.20 39.48
C ASP A 56 -58.39 30.13 37.94
N ASP A 57 -59.44 30.59 37.26
CA ASP A 57 -59.76 30.31 35.86
C ASP A 57 -59.49 31.59 35.05
N GLY A 58 -58.31 31.69 34.40
CA GLY A 58 -57.77 33.00 33.96
C GLY A 58 -56.90 33.00 32.71
N GLY A 59 -57.41 32.44 31.59
CA GLY A 59 -56.64 32.16 30.37
C GLY A 59 -55.77 33.29 29.76
N GLY A 60 -54.69 32.88 29.09
CA GLY A 60 -53.82 33.80 28.34
C GLY A 60 -52.70 33.13 27.55
N ASP A 61 -52.84 33.20 26.22
CA ASP A 61 -51.79 33.06 25.19
C ASP A 61 -51.17 31.68 24.91
N GLY A 62 -50.73 31.51 23.66
CA GLY A 62 -50.30 30.23 23.10
C GLY A 62 -48.80 29.98 23.29
N GLY A 63 -48.48 28.93 24.05
CA GLY A 63 -47.20 28.23 23.97
C GLY A 63 -47.41 26.85 23.34
N ASP A 64 -47.28 26.75 22.02
CA ASP A 64 -46.94 25.46 21.39
C ASP A 64 -45.47 25.16 21.75
N ASP A 65 -45.24 24.75 23.00
CA ASP A 65 -43.93 24.24 23.44
C ASP A 65 -43.72 22.86 22.81
N ASP A 66 -43.31 22.89 21.54
CA ASP A 66 -42.89 21.71 20.83
C ASP A 66 -41.55 21.25 21.40
N ASP A 67 -41.60 20.41 22.44
CA ASP A 67 -40.46 19.59 22.88
C ASP A 67 -40.16 18.48 21.85
N SER A 68 -40.11 18.88 20.58
CA SER A 68 -39.41 18.16 19.54
C SER A 68 -37.93 18.47 19.72
N GLY A 69 -37.29 17.72 20.63
CA GLY A 69 -35.84 17.75 20.93
C GLY A 69 -34.95 17.33 19.76
N LEU A 70 -35.19 17.88 18.57
CA LEU A 70 -34.36 17.79 17.38
C LEU A 70 -33.10 18.62 17.62
N ALA A 71 -32.05 17.94 18.08
CA ALA A 71 -30.72 18.50 18.28
C ALA A 71 -30.25 19.24 17.01
N GLN A 72 -30.43 20.57 17.01
CA GLN A 72 -30.34 21.34 15.79
C GLN A 72 -28.89 21.71 15.50
N TYR A 73 -28.29 20.98 14.55
CA TYR A 73 -26.91 21.11 14.11
C TYR A 73 -26.49 22.58 13.89
N VAL A 74 -25.56 23.05 14.74
CA VAL A 74 -24.86 24.31 14.54
C VAL A 74 -23.48 23.99 13.95
N PRO A 75 -23.25 24.14 12.64
CA PRO A 75 -21.90 24.05 12.09
C PRO A 75 -21.07 25.19 12.67
N ASP A 76 -19.94 24.85 13.33
CA ASP A 76 -18.95 25.87 13.64
C ASP A 76 -18.51 26.55 12.32
N ARG A 77 -18.48 27.88 12.33
CA ARG A 77 -18.24 28.71 11.14
C ARG A 77 -16.77 28.68 10.68
N SER A 78 -16.00 27.70 11.16
CA SER A 78 -14.65 27.34 10.72
C SER A 78 -14.57 26.02 9.93
N SER A 79 -15.60 25.15 10.00
CA SER A 79 -15.50 23.74 9.59
C SER A 79 -16.77 23.19 8.90
N GLY A 80 -17.35 24.00 8.00
CA GLY A 80 -18.48 23.62 7.15
C GLY A 80 -18.14 22.54 6.11
N GLY A 81 -18.09 21.28 6.55
CA GLY A 81 -17.73 20.12 5.74
C GLY A 81 -16.22 20.00 5.51
N SER A 82 -15.75 18.78 5.25
CA SER A 82 -14.42 18.62 4.64
C SER A 82 -14.56 18.66 3.12
N ASP A 83 -13.43 18.87 2.44
CA ASP A 83 -13.28 18.72 1.00
C ASP A 83 -14.00 17.49 0.40
N HIS A 84 -14.14 16.40 1.16
CA HIS A 84 -14.70 15.11 0.73
C HIS A 84 -16.06 14.74 1.35
N TRP A 85 -16.48 15.37 2.46
CA TRP A 85 -17.62 14.94 3.27
C TRP A 85 -18.54 16.10 3.65
N ALA A 86 -19.84 15.91 3.45
CA ALA A 86 -20.90 16.80 3.93
C ALA A 86 -21.79 16.07 4.95
N LEU A 87 -22.32 16.80 5.93
CA LEU A 87 -23.31 16.33 6.89
C LEU A 87 -24.60 17.15 6.68
N SER A 88 -25.72 16.47 6.45
CA SER A 88 -27.03 17.11 6.31
C SER A 88 -27.65 17.45 7.67
N GLU A 89 -28.60 18.38 7.71
CA GLU A 89 -29.48 18.62 8.86
C GLU A 89 -30.27 17.38 9.32
N SER A 90 -30.52 16.41 8.42
CA SER A 90 -31.12 15.10 8.72
C SER A 90 -30.10 14.02 9.15
N SER A 91 -28.95 14.42 9.71
CA SER A 91 -27.87 13.53 10.20
C SER A 91 -27.23 12.57 9.18
N VAL A 92 -27.45 12.76 7.87
CA VAL A 92 -26.84 11.96 6.80
C VAL A 92 -25.45 12.49 6.45
N ILE A 93 -24.43 11.64 6.56
CA ILE A 93 -23.09 11.90 5.98
C ILE A 93 -23.10 11.47 4.52
N SER A 94 -22.71 12.37 3.62
CA SER A 94 -22.56 12.08 2.18
C SER A 94 -21.18 12.50 1.66
N THR A 95 -20.76 11.90 0.55
CA THR A 95 -19.62 12.41 -0.21
C THR A 95 -19.95 13.76 -0.85
N THR A 96 -18.91 14.57 -1.11
CA THR A 96 -19.00 15.85 -1.82
C THR A 96 -18.64 15.67 -3.31
N LYS A 97 -18.36 16.79 -4.01
CA LYS A 97 -17.87 16.80 -5.40
C LYS A 97 -16.44 16.28 -5.58
N LYS A 98 -15.67 16.07 -4.50
CA LYS A 98 -14.26 15.66 -4.59
C LYS A 98 -14.14 14.15 -4.51
N SER A 99 -13.59 13.54 -5.56
CA SER A 99 -13.40 12.09 -5.64
C SER A 99 -12.59 11.55 -4.46
N LEU A 100 -12.99 10.39 -3.96
CA LEU A 100 -12.17 9.54 -3.12
C LEU A 100 -11.25 8.70 -4.01
N ASP A 101 -10.13 8.26 -3.46
CA ASP A 101 -9.04 7.59 -4.17
C ASP A 101 -8.28 6.77 -3.13
N ARG A 102 -8.37 5.43 -3.23
CA ARG A 102 -7.90 4.51 -2.19
C ARG A 102 -6.37 4.48 -2.14
N GLU A 103 -5.73 4.63 -3.29
CA GLU A 103 -4.28 4.66 -3.50
C GLU A 103 -3.65 5.90 -2.85
N LYS A 104 -4.41 7.00 -2.75
CA LYS A 104 -4.05 8.18 -1.95
C LYS A 104 -4.39 8.02 -0.47
N ARG A 105 -5.59 7.52 -0.15
CA ARG A 105 -6.07 7.35 1.23
C ARG A 105 -7.22 6.34 1.30
N ASP A 106 -6.96 5.21 1.96
CA ASP A 106 -7.91 4.11 2.15
C ASP A 106 -8.83 4.28 3.37
N GLU A 107 -8.45 5.09 4.37
CA GLU A 107 -9.27 5.34 5.56
C GLU A 107 -9.40 6.84 5.92
N HIS A 108 -10.64 7.27 6.16
CA HIS A 108 -10.97 8.59 6.68
C HIS A 108 -11.63 8.46 8.07
N ALA A 109 -11.00 9.04 9.08
CA ALA A 109 -11.60 9.24 10.39
C ALA A 109 -12.22 10.65 10.45
N LEU A 110 -13.51 10.72 10.76
CA LEU A 110 -14.26 11.95 10.98
C LEU A 110 -14.64 12.05 12.45
N GLU A 111 -14.62 13.25 12.98
CA GLU A 111 -15.12 13.57 14.32
C GLU A 111 -16.41 14.38 14.14
N VAL A 112 -17.49 13.94 14.78
CA VAL A 112 -18.84 14.48 14.61
C VAL A 112 -19.39 14.84 15.98
N THR A 113 -19.61 16.13 16.19
CA THR A 113 -20.19 16.68 17.42
C THR A 113 -21.64 17.08 17.18
N ILE A 114 -22.52 16.67 18.09
CA ILE A 114 -23.86 17.23 18.25
C ILE A 114 -23.87 18.18 19.45
N SER A 115 -24.71 19.21 19.40
CA SER A 115 -24.94 20.17 20.49
C SER A 115 -26.43 20.44 20.58
N ASP A 116 -26.94 20.61 21.79
CA ASP A 116 -28.25 21.24 22.00
C ASP A 116 -28.15 22.78 21.88
N ARG A 117 -29.26 23.44 22.18
CA ARG A 117 -29.40 24.91 22.20
C ARG A 117 -29.47 25.49 23.63
N GLY A 118 -29.06 24.71 24.63
CA GLY A 118 -29.03 25.12 26.02
C GLY A 118 -28.08 26.29 26.27
N ASN A 119 -28.18 26.89 27.46
CA ASN A 119 -27.22 27.88 27.93
C ASN A 119 -26.84 27.57 29.40
N PRO A 120 -25.70 26.89 29.65
CA PRO A 120 -24.70 26.45 28.68
C PRO A 120 -25.20 25.29 27.78
N PRO A 121 -24.71 25.16 26.54
CA PRO A 121 -25.09 24.06 25.66
C PRO A 121 -24.43 22.75 26.06
N LEU A 122 -25.17 21.64 26.02
CA LEU A 122 -24.62 20.30 26.17
C LEU A 122 -24.23 19.74 24.79
N SER A 123 -23.13 18.99 24.74
CA SER A 123 -22.64 18.42 23.49
C SER A 123 -22.09 17.00 23.67
N SER A 124 -22.08 16.23 22.58
CA SER A 124 -21.54 14.88 22.51
C SER A 124 -20.79 14.69 21.20
N THR A 125 -19.62 14.07 21.27
CA THR A 125 -18.74 13.87 20.10
C THR A 125 -18.50 12.39 19.88
N THR A 126 -18.57 11.96 18.62
CA THR A 126 -18.30 10.58 18.19
C THR A 126 -17.34 10.53 16.99
N ARG A 127 -16.68 9.39 16.81
CA ARG A 127 -15.74 9.16 15.70
C ARG A 127 -16.31 8.19 14.69
N VAL A 128 -16.47 8.65 13.45
CA VAL A 128 -16.90 7.84 12.30
C VAL A 128 -15.67 7.44 11.50
N VAL A 129 -15.47 6.14 11.27
CA VAL A 129 -14.37 5.63 10.43
C VAL A 129 -14.96 5.13 9.11
N ILE A 130 -14.52 5.72 8.01
CA ILE A 130 -14.96 5.40 6.65
C ILE A 130 -13.80 4.77 5.90
N LYS A 131 -13.96 3.51 5.51
CA LYS A 131 -13.02 2.80 4.63
C LYS A 131 -13.43 3.00 3.15
N VAL A 132 -12.48 3.42 2.33
CA VAL A 132 -12.60 3.46 0.87
C VAL A 132 -12.34 2.06 0.32
N VAL A 133 -13.23 1.58 -0.56
CA VAL A 133 -13.07 0.30 -1.25
C VAL A 133 -12.37 0.52 -2.60
N ASP A 134 -11.68 -0.53 -3.05
CA ASP A 134 -10.86 -0.53 -4.25
C ASP A 134 -11.69 -0.54 -5.55
N GLU A 135 -11.29 0.27 -6.53
CA GLU A 135 -11.74 0.19 -7.92
C GLU A 135 -10.56 -0.17 -8.83
N ASN A 136 -10.80 -0.89 -9.94
CA ASN A 136 -9.74 -1.30 -10.90
C ASN A 136 -9.32 -0.11 -11.79
N ASP A 137 -8.71 0.88 -11.16
CA ASP A 137 -8.45 2.23 -11.64
C ASP A 137 -6.96 2.46 -11.98
N ASN A 138 -6.06 1.55 -11.59
CA ASN A 138 -4.68 1.47 -12.07
C ASN A 138 -4.49 0.30 -13.02
N LYS A 139 -3.26 0.03 -13.45
CA LYS A 139 -2.97 -1.01 -14.45
C LYS A 139 -1.57 -1.54 -14.17
N PRO A 140 -1.25 -2.78 -14.55
CA PRO A 140 0.05 -3.33 -14.19
C PRO A 140 1.16 -2.50 -14.83
N VAL A 141 2.25 -2.29 -14.09
CA VAL A 141 3.44 -1.55 -14.53
C VAL A 141 4.65 -2.47 -14.43
N PHE A 142 5.33 -2.72 -15.55
CA PHE A 142 6.61 -3.44 -15.54
C PHE A 142 7.70 -2.60 -14.87
N ILE A 143 8.41 -3.21 -13.92
CA ILE A 143 9.59 -2.61 -13.25
C ILE A 143 10.82 -2.75 -14.17
N ASP A 144 10.83 -3.74 -15.07
CA ASP A 144 11.89 -3.95 -16.04
C ASP A 144 12.02 -2.76 -17.00
N ARG A 145 13.15 -2.04 -16.92
CA ARG A 145 13.50 -0.96 -17.87
C ARG A 145 14.49 -1.37 -18.96
N ILE A 146 14.91 -2.65 -18.98
CA ILE A 146 15.92 -3.14 -19.92
C ILE A 146 15.35 -3.38 -21.31
N ARG A 147 16.10 -3.01 -22.35
CA ARG A 147 15.74 -3.28 -23.76
C ARG A 147 16.33 -4.58 -24.30
N THR A 148 17.40 -5.07 -23.69
CA THR A 148 18.16 -6.24 -24.17
C THR A 148 18.52 -7.15 -23.02
N ILE A 149 18.26 -8.45 -23.18
CA ILE A 149 18.66 -9.53 -22.28
C ILE A 149 19.78 -10.31 -22.97
N THR A 150 20.87 -10.59 -22.27
CA THR A 150 21.84 -11.60 -22.74
C THR A 150 21.43 -12.94 -22.16
N ALA A 151 21.17 -13.91 -23.03
CA ALA A 151 21.10 -15.32 -22.69
C ALA A 151 22.24 -16.08 -23.38
N PHE A 152 22.43 -17.35 -23.04
CA PHE A 152 23.57 -18.14 -23.50
C PHE A 152 23.13 -19.33 -24.34
N ALA A 153 23.97 -19.67 -25.32
CA ALA A 153 23.78 -20.83 -26.17
C ALA A 153 23.68 -22.10 -25.31
N SER A 154 22.68 -22.92 -25.59
CA SER A 154 22.33 -24.06 -24.76
C SER A 154 21.59 -25.13 -25.55
N ASN A 155 21.95 -26.38 -25.25
CA ASN A 155 21.36 -27.56 -25.87
C ASN A 155 20.32 -28.13 -24.90
N HIS A 156 19.10 -28.38 -25.38
CA HIS A 156 17.97 -28.86 -24.60
C HIS A 156 18.09 -30.38 -24.41
N SER A 157 19.08 -30.83 -23.64
CA SER A 157 19.45 -32.25 -23.45
C SER A 157 18.44 -33.09 -22.65
N GLY A 158 17.18 -32.65 -22.56
CA GLY A 158 16.11 -33.29 -21.82
C GLY A 158 14.77 -32.55 -21.94
N SER A 159 13.82 -32.89 -21.07
CA SER A 159 12.45 -32.36 -21.08
C SER A 159 12.22 -31.11 -20.21
N GLU A 160 13.29 -30.43 -19.77
CA GLU A 160 13.20 -29.24 -18.91
C GLU A 160 13.51 -27.95 -19.70
N ASP A 161 12.54 -27.03 -19.74
CA ASP A 161 12.74 -25.71 -20.35
C ASP A 161 13.87 -24.93 -19.67
N ILE A 162 14.60 -24.13 -20.46
CA ILE A 162 15.79 -23.41 -20.02
C ILE A 162 15.41 -22.01 -19.55
N PHE A 163 15.71 -21.65 -18.30
CA PHE A 163 15.43 -20.30 -17.77
C PHE A 163 16.23 -19.23 -18.53
N VAL A 164 15.56 -18.16 -18.92
CA VAL A 164 16.11 -17.05 -19.73
C VAL A 164 16.15 -15.76 -18.93
N TYR A 165 15.02 -15.39 -18.32
CA TYR A 165 14.86 -14.15 -17.57
C TYR A 165 13.60 -14.19 -16.71
N ARG A 166 13.37 -13.22 -15.84
CA ARG A 166 12.09 -13.03 -15.14
C ARG A 166 11.63 -11.60 -15.32
N VAL A 167 10.49 -11.37 -15.97
CA VAL A 167 9.85 -10.05 -15.90
C VAL A 167 9.06 -9.92 -14.60
N VAL A 168 8.94 -8.70 -14.09
CA VAL A 168 8.10 -8.39 -12.93
C VAL A 168 7.33 -7.09 -13.20
N ALA A 169 6.02 -7.19 -13.05
CA ALA A 169 5.11 -6.06 -12.98
C ALA A 169 4.48 -5.99 -11.58
N PHE A 170 4.01 -4.80 -11.23
CA PHE A 170 3.27 -4.50 -10.01
C PHE A 170 2.02 -3.67 -10.37
N ASP A 171 0.98 -3.76 -9.57
CA ASP A 171 -0.21 -2.92 -9.66
C ASP A 171 -0.54 -2.41 -8.26
N VAL A 172 -1.04 -1.18 -8.15
CA VAL A 172 -1.24 -0.49 -6.86
C VAL A 172 -2.59 -0.78 -6.21
N ASP A 173 -3.56 -1.27 -7.00
CA ASP A 173 -4.92 -1.66 -6.60
C ASP A 173 -4.91 -2.82 -5.56
N GLU A 174 -6.06 -3.21 -5.03
CA GLU A 174 -6.18 -4.25 -3.98
C GLU A 174 -6.63 -5.63 -4.52
N GLY A 175 -6.07 -6.68 -3.93
CA GLY A 175 -6.55 -8.06 -4.10
C GLY A 175 -6.54 -8.52 -5.56
N ARG A 176 -7.74 -8.77 -6.11
CA ARG A 176 -7.90 -9.28 -7.49
C ARG A 176 -7.62 -8.21 -8.55
N ASN A 177 -7.80 -6.93 -8.23
CA ASN A 177 -7.47 -5.82 -9.13
C ASN A 177 -5.94 -5.66 -9.27
N ALA A 178 -5.15 -6.11 -8.30
CA ALA A 178 -3.70 -6.24 -8.43
C ALA A 178 -3.17 -7.68 -8.70
N GLU A 179 -4.03 -8.67 -8.95
CA GLU A 179 -3.57 -10.03 -9.27
C GLU A 179 -3.08 -10.13 -10.72
N ILE A 180 -1.75 -10.03 -10.91
CA ILE A 180 -1.13 -9.98 -12.24
C ILE A 180 -0.95 -11.37 -12.86
N THR A 181 -1.47 -11.52 -14.08
CA THR A 181 -1.19 -12.63 -15.00
C THR A 181 -0.25 -12.19 -16.15
N TYR A 182 0.86 -12.91 -16.33
CA TYR A 182 1.82 -12.68 -17.42
C TYR A 182 1.50 -13.50 -18.67
N LEU A 183 1.56 -12.87 -19.84
CA LEU A 183 1.23 -13.48 -21.14
C LEU A 183 2.28 -13.13 -22.20
N LEU A 184 2.83 -14.15 -22.85
CA LEU A 184 3.71 -13.97 -24.02
C LEU A 184 2.86 -13.73 -25.28
N LYS A 185 3.20 -12.70 -26.07
CA LYS A 185 2.56 -12.45 -27.37
C LYS A 185 2.90 -13.59 -28.34
N ASN A 186 1.88 -14.14 -29.01
CA ASN A 186 2.00 -15.24 -29.98
C ASN A 186 2.69 -16.51 -29.41
N PRO A 187 2.24 -17.09 -28.28
CA PRO A 187 2.97 -18.14 -27.55
C PRO A 187 3.09 -19.46 -28.34
N ARG A 188 2.19 -19.70 -29.31
CA ARG A 188 2.22 -20.86 -30.22
C ARG A 188 3.31 -20.77 -31.30
N LYS A 189 3.77 -19.56 -31.65
CA LYS A 189 4.82 -19.33 -32.67
C LYS A 189 6.18 -18.99 -32.08
N SER A 190 6.24 -18.61 -30.80
CA SER A 190 7.49 -18.34 -30.10
C SER A 190 8.16 -19.63 -29.62
N GLN A 191 9.49 -19.69 -29.65
CA GLN A 191 10.29 -20.71 -28.97
C GLN A 191 10.27 -20.58 -27.44
N PHE A 192 9.77 -19.44 -26.92
CA PHE A 192 9.72 -19.17 -25.49
C PHE A 192 8.34 -19.47 -24.90
N ARG A 193 8.30 -19.55 -23.57
CA ARG A 193 7.09 -19.44 -22.75
C ARG A 193 7.35 -18.51 -21.57
N VAL A 194 6.29 -17.88 -21.06
CA VAL A 194 6.31 -17.20 -19.76
C VAL A 194 5.44 -17.98 -18.79
N ASP A 195 5.89 -18.12 -17.56
CA ASP A 195 5.09 -18.63 -16.46
C ASP A 195 4.09 -17.54 -16.02
N PRO A 196 2.77 -17.81 -16.05
CA PRO A 196 1.75 -16.77 -15.93
C PRO A 196 1.65 -16.16 -14.53
N LYS A 197 2.20 -16.80 -13.49
CA LYS A 197 2.15 -16.29 -12.10
C LYS A 197 3.45 -15.63 -11.66
N THR A 198 4.59 -16.19 -12.09
CA THR A 198 5.90 -15.77 -11.61
C THR A 198 6.63 -14.82 -12.56
N GLY A 199 6.19 -14.69 -13.82
CA GLY A 199 6.86 -13.89 -14.85
C GLY A 199 8.18 -14.50 -15.33
N LYS A 200 8.54 -15.72 -14.88
CA LYS A 200 9.74 -16.43 -15.33
C LYS A 200 9.59 -16.87 -16.80
N ILE A 201 10.55 -16.51 -17.62
CA ILE A 201 10.60 -16.80 -19.05
C ILE A 201 11.57 -17.95 -19.27
N TYR A 202 11.15 -18.90 -20.10
CA TYR A 202 11.91 -20.09 -20.45
C TYR A 202 11.95 -20.30 -21.96
N SER A 203 13.05 -20.84 -22.49
CA SER A 203 13.11 -21.41 -23.84
C SER A 203 12.65 -22.86 -23.81
N LYS A 204 11.80 -23.24 -24.78
CA LYS A 204 11.29 -24.60 -25.02
C LYS A 204 12.15 -25.40 -26.00
N THR A 205 13.21 -24.78 -26.55
CA THR A 205 14.09 -25.34 -27.57
C THR A 205 15.54 -24.93 -27.32
N ASP A 206 16.47 -25.57 -28.02
CA ASP A 206 17.86 -25.15 -28.14
C ASP A 206 17.96 -23.67 -28.53
N LEU A 207 19.02 -23.02 -28.02
CA LEU A 207 19.38 -21.63 -28.32
C LEU A 207 20.80 -21.62 -28.88
N GLU A 208 20.99 -21.05 -30.06
CA GLU A 208 22.28 -21.01 -30.76
C GLU A 208 22.91 -19.62 -30.67
N ALA A 209 24.23 -19.55 -30.58
CA ALA A 209 24.96 -18.29 -30.51
C ALA A 209 24.72 -17.42 -31.77
N GLY A 210 24.50 -16.12 -31.56
CA GLY A 210 24.19 -15.16 -32.62
C GLY A 210 22.69 -14.99 -32.90
N GLN A 211 21.82 -15.89 -32.41
CA GLN A 211 20.38 -15.70 -32.49
C GLN A 211 19.93 -14.47 -31.68
N THR A 212 18.94 -13.75 -32.20
CA THR A 212 18.28 -12.63 -31.50
C THR A 212 16.76 -12.77 -31.64
N PHE A 213 16.05 -12.64 -30.53
CA PHE A 213 14.59 -12.81 -30.47
C PHE A 213 13.90 -11.55 -29.97
N ASP A 214 12.83 -11.13 -30.65
CA ASP A 214 11.89 -10.13 -30.16
C ASP A 214 10.85 -10.78 -29.25
N LEU A 215 10.87 -10.44 -27.95
CA LEU A 215 9.87 -10.90 -26.99
C LEU A 215 9.01 -9.75 -26.49
N GLN A 216 7.70 -9.92 -26.65
CA GLN A 216 6.68 -9.00 -26.16
C GLN A 216 5.87 -9.71 -25.08
N ILE A 217 5.97 -9.23 -23.84
CA ILE A 217 5.24 -9.76 -22.68
C ILE A 217 4.19 -8.76 -22.24
N LYS A 218 2.99 -9.24 -21.98
CA LYS A 218 1.85 -8.49 -21.48
C LYS A 218 1.63 -8.86 -20.01
N ALA A 219 1.35 -7.87 -19.18
CA ALA A 219 0.80 -8.07 -17.84
C ALA A 219 -0.67 -7.63 -17.84
N VAL A 220 -1.53 -8.36 -17.14
CA VAL A 220 -2.99 -8.17 -17.07
C VAL A 220 -3.42 -8.45 -15.64
N ASP A 221 -4.14 -7.52 -15.02
CA ASP A 221 -4.81 -7.69 -13.74
C ASP A 221 -6.01 -8.65 -13.81
N GLY A 222 -6.55 -9.01 -12.65
CA GLY A 222 -7.72 -9.87 -12.50
C GLY A 222 -9.06 -9.14 -12.52
N GLY A 223 -9.09 -7.80 -12.56
CA GLY A 223 -10.28 -6.98 -12.35
C GLY A 223 -11.44 -7.27 -13.33
N ILE A 224 -12.66 -6.86 -12.97
CA ILE A 224 -13.88 -7.15 -13.76
C ILE A 224 -13.78 -6.58 -15.19
N THR A 225 -13.18 -5.41 -15.33
CA THR A 225 -12.74 -4.83 -16.59
C THR A 225 -11.21 -4.89 -16.61
N PRO A 226 -10.59 -5.98 -17.11
CA PRO A 226 -9.17 -6.20 -16.90
C PRO A 226 -8.35 -5.16 -17.66
N ARG A 227 -7.48 -4.44 -16.98
CA ARG A 227 -6.53 -3.53 -17.59
C ARG A 227 -5.27 -4.30 -17.96
N ARG A 228 -4.22 -3.59 -18.41
CA ARG A 228 -3.06 -4.22 -19.07
C ARG A 228 -1.94 -3.25 -19.39
N THR A 229 -0.73 -3.77 -19.40
CA THR A 229 0.44 -3.16 -20.05
C THR A 229 1.19 -4.19 -20.90
N GLN A 230 2.12 -3.72 -21.73
CA GLN A 230 3.01 -4.58 -22.52
C GLN A 230 4.44 -4.00 -22.52
N ILE A 231 5.43 -4.87 -22.36
CA ILE A 231 6.85 -4.56 -22.56
C ILE A 231 7.39 -5.33 -23.77
N GLN A 232 8.44 -4.79 -24.39
CA GLN A 232 9.19 -5.41 -25.48
C GLN A 232 10.69 -5.39 -25.16
N PHE A 233 11.37 -6.51 -25.37
CA PHE A 233 12.82 -6.62 -25.22
C PHE A 233 13.42 -7.65 -26.18
N TYR A 234 14.69 -7.45 -26.52
CA TYR A 234 15.46 -8.33 -27.38
C TYR A 234 16.28 -9.33 -26.56
N VAL A 235 16.11 -10.62 -26.79
CA VAL A 235 16.97 -11.65 -26.19
C VAL A 235 18.09 -11.97 -27.18
N GLN A 236 19.33 -11.63 -26.84
CA GLN A 236 20.53 -11.94 -27.61
C GLN A 236 21.20 -13.19 -27.04
N ILE A 237 21.45 -14.19 -27.89
CA ILE A 237 22.12 -15.43 -27.50
C ILE A 237 23.62 -15.31 -27.76
N LYS A 238 24.44 -15.38 -26.70
CA LYS A 238 25.91 -15.41 -26.81
C LYS A 238 26.44 -16.83 -26.68
N SER A 239 27.56 -17.11 -27.32
CA SER A 239 28.33 -18.34 -27.08
C SER A 239 28.65 -18.46 -25.60
N ARG A 240 28.49 -19.67 -25.04
CA ARG A 240 29.06 -20.01 -23.74
C ARG A 240 30.57 -20.16 -23.94
N SER A 241 31.36 -19.22 -23.43
CA SER A 241 32.81 -19.20 -23.64
C SER A 241 33.46 -20.47 -23.08
N SER A 242 34.13 -21.24 -23.94
CA SER A 242 34.98 -22.37 -23.54
C SER A 242 36.37 -21.91 -23.06
N GLU A 243 36.66 -20.62 -23.11
CA GLU A 243 37.99 -20.08 -22.84
C GLU A 243 38.22 -19.81 -21.34
N SER A 244 39.27 -20.48 -20.84
CA SER A 244 39.68 -20.62 -19.44
C SER A 244 38.79 -21.49 -18.56
N SER A 245 39.44 -22.26 -17.69
CA SER A 245 38.83 -23.15 -16.68
C SER A 245 38.13 -22.41 -15.53
N ARG A 246 37.63 -21.20 -15.77
CA ARG A 246 36.97 -20.33 -14.79
C ARG A 246 35.56 -20.01 -15.28
N ARG A 247 34.56 -20.27 -14.44
CA ARG A 247 33.18 -19.85 -14.71
C ARG A 247 33.16 -18.31 -14.88
N PRO A 248 32.47 -17.77 -15.89
CA PRO A 248 32.32 -16.31 -16.01
C PRO A 248 31.57 -15.77 -14.77
N PRO A 249 31.80 -14.52 -14.35
CA PRO A 249 31.14 -13.94 -13.17
C PRO A 249 29.66 -13.58 -13.46
N PRO A 250 28.81 -13.47 -12.42
CA PRO A 250 27.50 -12.82 -12.55
C PRO A 250 27.65 -11.36 -12.96
N THR A 251 26.80 -10.88 -13.86
CA THR A 251 26.85 -9.49 -14.37
C THR A 251 25.49 -8.82 -14.29
N PHE A 252 25.46 -7.50 -14.06
CA PHE A 252 24.25 -6.71 -14.20
C PHE A 252 24.07 -6.24 -15.66
N PRO A 253 22.83 -6.17 -16.18
CA PRO A 253 22.56 -5.60 -17.51
C PRO A 253 23.02 -4.15 -17.70
N SER A 254 23.10 -3.38 -16.60
CA SER A 254 23.65 -2.02 -16.57
C SER A 254 24.64 -1.90 -15.41
N ASN A 255 25.66 -1.04 -15.57
CA ASN A 255 26.56 -0.63 -14.49
C ASN A 255 26.02 0.57 -13.68
N LEU A 256 24.91 1.17 -14.12
CA LEU A 256 24.28 2.33 -13.48
C LEU A 256 22.76 2.23 -13.59
N TYR A 257 22.10 2.40 -12.45
CA TYR A 257 20.65 2.51 -12.33
C TYR A 257 20.35 3.85 -11.65
N ARG A 258 19.37 4.61 -12.17
CA ARG A 258 18.94 5.89 -11.62
C ARG A 258 17.43 5.87 -11.52
N GLU A 259 16.93 6.10 -10.32
CA GLU A 259 15.51 6.34 -10.05
C GLU A 259 15.41 7.62 -9.21
N THR A 260 14.28 8.30 -9.27
CA THR A 260 13.98 9.48 -8.45
C THR A 260 12.84 9.14 -7.52
N ILE A 261 13.03 9.40 -6.24
CA ILE A 261 12.05 9.23 -5.17
C ILE A 261 11.77 10.58 -4.51
N THR A 262 10.67 10.68 -3.78
CA THR A 262 10.27 11.86 -3.03
C THR A 262 10.27 11.57 -1.52
N GLU A 263 10.49 12.57 -0.68
CA GLU A 263 10.39 12.42 0.79
C GLU A 263 8.98 12.03 1.27
N SER A 264 7.97 12.26 0.43
CA SER A 264 6.60 11.81 0.62
C SER A 264 6.36 10.33 0.26
N ASP A 265 7.35 9.61 -0.27
CA ASP A 265 7.22 8.19 -0.57
C ASP A 265 7.11 7.37 0.73
N THR A 266 6.16 6.43 0.76
CA THR A 266 5.89 5.60 1.94
C THR A 266 6.97 4.53 2.15
N PRO A 267 7.28 4.17 3.42
CA PRO A 267 8.07 2.98 3.71
C PRO A 267 7.47 1.73 3.06
N GLY A 268 8.31 0.85 2.52
CA GLY A 268 7.87 -0.31 1.76
C GLY A 268 7.52 -0.03 0.30
N ARG A 269 7.62 1.23 -0.19
CA ARG A 269 7.54 1.52 -1.62
C ARG A 269 8.69 0.86 -2.38
N LEU A 270 8.37 0.06 -3.39
CA LEU A 270 9.34 -0.53 -4.32
C LEU A 270 9.96 0.54 -5.23
N ILE A 271 11.28 0.68 -5.17
CA ILE A 271 12.06 1.61 -6.01
C ILE A 271 12.52 0.91 -7.30
N LEU A 272 13.22 -0.23 -7.17
CA LEU A 272 13.84 -0.93 -8.28
C LEU A 272 14.00 -2.44 -7.99
N LEU A 273 13.86 -3.25 -9.03
CA LEU A 273 14.25 -4.66 -9.04
C LEU A 273 15.60 -4.83 -9.73
N LEU A 274 16.61 -5.30 -9.01
CA LEU A 274 17.92 -5.61 -9.57
C LEU A 274 18.02 -7.10 -9.90
N GLN A 275 18.26 -7.40 -11.18
CA GLN A 275 18.51 -8.75 -11.69
C GLN A 275 19.90 -8.83 -12.31
N ALA A 276 20.67 -9.84 -11.88
CA ALA A 276 21.95 -10.17 -12.50
C ALA A 276 21.75 -11.37 -13.41
N GLN A 277 22.48 -11.39 -14.52
CA GLN A 277 22.54 -12.49 -15.48
C GLN A 277 23.69 -13.42 -15.06
N TYR A 278 23.42 -14.73 -15.04
CA TYR A 278 24.44 -15.75 -14.79
C TYR A 278 24.16 -16.97 -15.68
N PRO A 279 25.16 -17.49 -16.43
CA PRO A 279 24.96 -18.61 -17.35
C PRO A 279 24.77 -19.98 -16.68
N GLU A 280 25.11 -20.11 -15.39
CA GLU A 280 24.94 -21.37 -14.65
C GLU A 280 23.60 -21.40 -13.90
N ARG A 281 23.04 -22.60 -13.69
CA ARG A 281 21.81 -22.83 -12.90
C ARG A 281 22.05 -22.69 -11.37
N ASP A 282 22.94 -21.80 -10.95
CA ASP A 282 23.29 -21.54 -9.55
C ASP A 282 22.42 -20.42 -8.95
N THR A 283 22.29 -20.43 -7.62
CA THR A 283 21.55 -19.39 -6.89
C THR A 283 22.46 -18.19 -6.62
N LEU A 284 22.13 -17.04 -7.21
CA LEU A 284 22.81 -15.79 -6.89
C LEU A 284 22.45 -15.31 -5.48
N ARG A 285 23.41 -14.67 -4.81
CA ARG A 285 23.19 -13.89 -3.59
C ARG A 285 23.55 -12.44 -3.87
N TYR A 286 22.85 -11.54 -3.19
CA TYR A 286 23.00 -10.10 -3.36
C TYR A 286 23.15 -9.46 -1.98
N SER A 287 23.90 -8.36 -1.91
CA SER A 287 24.11 -7.59 -0.69
C SER A 287 24.32 -6.12 -1.04
N ILE A 288 23.76 -5.22 -0.23
CA ILE A 288 24.09 -3.79 -0.28
C ILE A 288 25.39 -3.61 0.51
N VAL A 289 26.40 -2.97 -0.08
CA VAL A 289 27.76 -2.89 0.47
C VAL A 289 28.16 -1.50 0.99
N GLY A 290 27.30 -0.49 0.78
CA GLY A 290 27.51 0.87 1.26
C GLY A 290 26.51 1.87 0.67
N GLU A 291 26.45 3.04 1.27
CA GLU A 291 25.72 4.22 0.80
C GLU A 291 26.72 5.33 0.49
N TYR A 292 26.48 6.08 -0.59
CA TYR A 292 27.36 7.15 -1.05
C TYR A 292 26.56 8.44 -1.28
N HIS A 293 26.84 9.47 -0.51
CA HIS A 293 26.22 10.79 -0.68
C HIS A 293 27.10 11.68 -1.57
N CYS A 294 26.55 12.22 -2.65
CA CYS A 294 27.12 13.41 -3.28
C CYS A 294 26.71 14.62 -2.45
N SER A 295 27.66 15.23 -1.73
CA SER A 295 27.44 16.54 -1.12
C SER A 295 27.27 17.59 -2.21
N LEU A 296 26.13 18.28 -2.21
CA LEU A 296 26.00 19.54 -2.93
C LEU A 296 26.87 20.56 -2.20
N THR A 297 28.04 20.87 -2.75
CA THR A 297 28.82 22.02 -2.31
C THR A 297 28.03 23.28 -2.64
N SER A 298 27.41 23.88 -1.62
CA SER A 298 26.76 25.18 -1.71
C SER A 298 27.80 26.25 -2.05
N GLY A 299 27.94 26.54 -3.33
CA GLY A 299 28.71 27.69 -3.79
C GLY A 299 28.00 28.96 -3.33
N HIS A 300 28.53 29.59 -2.28
CA HIS A 300 28.18 30.96 -1.95
C HIS A 300 28.59 31.87 -3.11
N TYR A 301 27.63 32.64 -3.59
CA TYR A 301 27.82 33.87 -4.37
C TYR A 301 27.34 35.04 -3.52
#